data_AF-A0AB38W8G0-F1
#
_entry.id   AF-A0AB38W8G0-F1
#
_cell.length_a   1.000
_cell.length_b   1.000
_cell.length_c   1.000
_cell.angle_alpha   90.00
_cell.angle_beta   90.00
_cell.angle_gamma   90.00
#
_symmetry.space_group_name_H-M   'P 1'
#
loop_
_entity.id
_entity.type
_entity.pdbx_description
1 polymer ?
#
loop_
_entity_poly.entity_id
_entity_poly.type
_entity_poly.pdbx_seq_one_letter_code
_entity_poly.pdbx_strand_id
1 'polypeptide(L)'
;MENTAGLNGPINGLFTLLDTFAYVTPVSGMKGGSQNNEEVQTTYPVKSDQKATAKIASLINASPLNSYGDDGDKKAIYPEVRGRQLQNIFDDWKTNKSC
;
A
#
# COMPACT_ATOMS: atom_id res chain seq x y z
N MET A 1 -8.69 -3.64 11.34
CA MET A 1 -7.43 -4.11 10.71
C MET A 1 -7.71 -4.84 9.38
N GLU A 2 -8.85 -4.60 8.72
CA GLU A 2 -9.34 -5.44 7.60
C GLU A 2 -9.10 -4.82 6.21
N ASN A 3 -8.21 -3.84 6.12
CA ASN A 3 -7.86 -3.23 4.84
C ASN A 3 -7.10 -4.23 3.95
N THR A 4 -7.39 -4.26 2.65
CA THR A 4 -6.81 -5.26 1.72
C THR A 4 -5.47 -4.86 1.10
N ALA A 5 -4.95 -3.66 1.40
CA ALA A 5 -3.64 -3.23 0.92
C ALA A 5 -2.56 -4.21 1.40
N GLY A 6 -1.79 -4.74 0.46
CA GLY A 6 -0.67 -5.63 0.78
C GLY A 6 -1.07 -7.08 1.07
N LEU A 7 -2.35 -7.44 0.93
CA LEU A 7 -2.86 -8.75 1.38
C LEU A 7 -2.19 -9.93 0.66
N ASN A 8 -2.06 -9.85 -0.67
CA ASN A 8 -1.55 -10.95 -1.48
C ASN A 8 -0.21 -10.63 -2.15
N GLY A 9 0.29 -9.40 -2.03
CA GLY A 9 1.51 -8.93 -2.70
C GLY A 9 1.81 -7.46 -2.40
N PRO A 10 2.96 -6.93 -2.85
CA PRO A 10 3.36 -5.56 -2.57
C PRO A 10 2.42 -4.52 -3.20
N ILE A 11 2.21 -3.40 -2.52
CA ILE A 11 1.42 -2.24 -3.01
C ILE A 11 1.94 -0.88 -2.51
N ASN A 12 2.62 -0.87 -1.36
CA ASN A 12 3.23 0.34 -0.82
C ASN A 12 4.53 0.69 -1.55
N GLY A 13 4.91 1.97 -1.49
CA GLY A 13 6.00 2.58 -2.24
C GLY A 13 5.90 4.10 -2.17
N LEU A 14 6.83 4.83 -2.79
CA LEU A 14 6.77 6.30 -2.80
C LEU A 14 5.69 6.81 -3.77
N PHE A 15 4.70 7.52 -3.25
CA PHE A 15 3.68 8.22 -4.01
C PHE A 15 3.80 9.73 -3.76
N THR A 16 4.07 10.50 -4.82
CA THR A 16 3.99 11.97 -4.78
C THR A 16 2.54 12.38 -5.03
N LEU A 17 1.92 13.03 -4.06
CA LEU A 17 0.52 13.46 -4.09
C LEU A 17 0.49 14.99 -3.96
N LEU A 18 0.22 15.67 -5.07
CA LEU A 18 0.27 17.15 -5.14
C LEU A 18 1.67 17.68 -4.74
N ASP A 19 1.76 18.35 -3.60
CA ASP A 19 2.98 18.94 -3.02
C ASP A 19 3.59 18.11 -1.89
N THR A 20 2.98 16.96 -1.54
CA THR A 20 3.45 16.06 -0.49
C THR A 20 3.79 14.68 -1.03
N PHE A 21 4.34 13.81 -0.19
CA PHE A 21 4.61 12.42 -0.51
C PHE A 21 4.17 11.48 0.61
N ALA A 22 3.84 10.25 0.25
CA ALA A 22 3.52 9.17 1.18
C ALA A 22 4.19 7.87 0.72
N TYR A 23 4.54 7.00 1.67
CA TYR A 23 5.05 5.66 1.37
C TYR A 23 3.96 4.57 1.35
N VAL A 24 2.71 4.96 1.60
CA VAL A 24 1.53 4.07 1.64
C VAL A 24 0.66 4.36 0.43
N THR A 25 0.10 3.31 -0.16
CA THR A 25 -0.80 3.46 -1.32
C THR A 25 -1.98 4.41 -1.04
N PRO A 26 -2.36 5.30 -1.97
CA PRO A 26 -3.53 6.16 -1.81
C PRO A 26 -4.86 5.42 -1.99
N VAL A 27 -4.87 4.22 -2.58
CA VAL A 27 -6.09 3.43 -2.84
C VAL A 27 -5.93 1.96 -2.41
N SER A 28 -7.01 1.37 -1.89
CA SER A 28 -7.08 -0.03 -1.42
C SER A 28 -8.54 -0.50 -1.29
N GLY A 29 -8.78 -1.81 -1.13
CA GLY A 29 -10.13 -2.35 -1.03
C GLY A 29 -10.93 -2.19 -2.32
N MET A 30 -12.24 -1.94 -2.18
CA MET A 30 -13.17 -1.67 -3.30
C MET A 30 -13.21 -0.17 -3.69
N LYS A 31 -12.03 0.45 -3.80
CA LYS A 31 -11.87 1.89 -4.12
C LYS A 31 -11.00 2.15 -5.35
N GLY A 32 -10.76 1.11 -6.15
CA GLY A 32 -10.04 1.16 -7.42
C GLY A 32 -10.90 1.64 -8.58
N GLY A 33 -10.29 1.71 -9.77
CA GLY A 33 -10.95 2.17 -10.98
C GLY A 33 -11.18 3.68 -11.02
N SER A 34 -11.59 4.20 -12.18
CA SER A 34 -11.85 5.64 -12.34
C SER A 34 -13.03 6.13 -11.50
N GLN A 35 -13.94 5.24 -11.10
CA GLN A 35 -15.13 5.55 -10.31
C GLN A 35 -14.97 5.20 -8.82
N ASN A 36 -13.81 4.71 -8.39
CA ASN A 36 -13.53 4.32 -7.00
C ASN A 36 -14.48 3.25 -6.44
N ASN A 37 -14.88 2.28 -7.27
CA ASN A 37 -15.78 1.19 -6.92
C ASN A 37 -15.26 -0.20 -7.34
N GLU A 38 -14.08 -0.28 -7.96
CA GLU A 38 -13.47 -1.54 -8.36
C GLU A 38 -12.52 -2.06 -7.28
N GLU A 39 -12.21 -3.36 -7.32
CA GLU A 39 -11.24 -3.96 -6.42
C GLU A 39 -9.80 -3.54 -6.78
N VAL A 40 -9.04 -3.10 -5.78
CA VAL A 40 -7.59 -2.94 -5.91
C VAL A 40 -6.91 -4.28 -5.64
N GLN A 41 -6.61 -5.00 -6.73
CA GLN A 41 -6.00 -6.33 -6.64
C GLN A 41 -4.50 -6.26 -6.30
N THR A 42 -4.05 -7.22 -5.51
CA THR A 42 -2.62 -7.51 -5.28
C THR A 42 -2.36 -8.98 -5.57
N THR A 43 -1.14 -9.33 -5.99
CA THR A 43 -0.76 -10.71 -6.28
C THR A 43 0.68 -10.99 -5.89
N TYR A 44 0.96 -12.26 -5.59
CA TYR A 44 2.28 -12.69 -5.10
C TYR A 44 3.35 -12.43 -6.19
N PRO A 45 4.57 -11.98 -5.84
CA PRO A 45 5.59 -11.55 -6.80
C PRO A 45 6.27 -12.72 -7.54
N VAL A 46 5.49 -13.50 -8.28
CA VAL A 46 5.93 -14.57 -9.18
C VAL A 46 5.27 -14.33 -10.53
N LYS A 47 6.09 -14.22 -11.58
CA LYS A 47 5.57 -14.03 -12.95
C LYS A 47 4.66 -15.20 -13.34
N SER A 48 3.58 -14.90 -14.05
CA SER A 48 2.52 -15.88 -14.36
C SER A 48 3.04 -17.11 -15.11
N ASP A 49 3.91 -16.90 -16.08
CA ASP A 49 4.60 -17.91 -16.89
C ASP A 49 5.60 -18.76 -16.10
N GLN A 50 6.04 -18.27 -14.94
CA GLN A 50 7.00 -18.95 -14.07
C GLN A 50 6.34 -19.64 -12.87
N LYS A 51 5.02 -19.54 -12.69
CA LYS A 51 4.33 -20.11 -11.51
C LYS A 51 4.58 -21.59 -11.30
N ALA A 52 4.56 -22.39 -12.36
CA ALA A 52 4.75 -23.85 -12.28
C ALA A 52 6.21 -24.26 -12.03
N THR A 53 7.17 -23.38 -12.29
CA THR A 53 8.61 -23.68 -12.23
C THR A 53 9.33 -22.89 -11.14
N ALA A 54 8.63 -21.96 -10.47
CA ALA A 54 9.17 -21.16 -9.38
C ALA A 54 9.60 -22.06 -8.21
N LYS A 55 10.81 -21.79 -7.68
CA LYS A 55 11.35 -22.46 -6.50
C LYS A 55 11.49 -21.41 -5.41
N ILE A 56 10.58 -21.44 -4.43
CA ILE A 56 10.52 -20.48 -3.34
C ILE A 56 10.69 -21.27 -2.04
N ALA A 57 11.70 -20.91 -1.26
CA ALA A 57 11.98 -21.53 0.03
C ALA A 57 11.59 -20.60 1.18
N SER A 58 11.53 -21.14 2.39
CA SER A 58 11.32 -20.36 3.61
C SER A 58 12.63 -19.75 4.11
N LEU A 59 12.52 -18.56 4.72
CA LEU A 59 13.60 -17.86 5.40
C LEU A 59 13.07 -17.31 6.74
N ILE A 60 13.83 -17.46 7.82
CA ILE A 60 13.49 -16.91 9.13
C ILE A 60 14.47 -15.80 9.47
N ASN A 61 13.94 -14.64 9.83
CA ASN A 61 14.72 -13.48 10.20
C ASN A 61 15.04 -13.49 11.70
N ALA A 62 16.19 -12.93 12.09
CA ALA A 62 16.57 -12.74 13.49
C ALA A 62 15.94 -11.49 14.14
N SER A 63 14.90 -10.91 13.53
CA SER A 63 14.19 -9.74 14.04
C SER A 63 12.68 -9.85 13.78
N PRO A 64 11.86 -8.98 14.42
CA PRO A 64 10.42 -8.91 14.13
C PRO A 64 10.07 -8.40 12.72
N LEU A 65 11.06 -7.96 11.92
CA LEU A 65 10.82 -7.38 10.60
C LEU A 65 10.82 -8.45 9.50
N ASN A 66 9.83 -8.39 8.59
CA ASN A 66 9.73 -9.31 7.46
C ASN A 66 10.57 -8.88 6.25
N SER A 67 10.87 -7.58 6.10
CA SER A 67 11.60 -7.05 4.94
C SER A 67 12.67 -6.06 5.36
N TYR A 68 13.87 -6.22 4.78
CA TYR A 68 15.05 -5.39 5.01
C TYR A 68 15.47 -4.58 3.78
N GLY A 69 14.52 -4.30 2.87
CA GLY A 69 14.80 -3.41 1.74
C GLY A 69 15.27 -2.04 2.24
N ASP A 70 16.30 -1.48 1.61
CA ASP A 70 16.87 -0.17 1.98
C ASP A 70 16.03 1.00 1.41
N ASP A 71 14.70 0.88 1.54
CA ASP A 71 13.71 1.74 0.92
C ASP A 71 12.99 2.61 1.95
N GLY A 72 12.48 3.76 1.50
CA GLY A 72 11.84 4.75 2.38
C GLY A 72 10.57 4.24 3.06
N ASP A 73 9.83 3.30 2.46
CA ASP A 73 8.65 2.66 3.05
C ASP A 73 8.99 1.73 4.22
N LYS A 74 10.22 1.19 4.25
CA LYS A 74 10.73 0.36 5.36
C LYS A 74 11.36 1.20 6.47
N LYS A 75 11.81 2.40 6.14
CA LYS A 75 12.41 3.37 7.08
C LYS A 75 11.41 4.36 7.67
N ALA A 76 10.23 4.48 7.07
CA ALA A 76 9.16 5.33 7.57
C ALA A 76 8.70 4.78 8.93
N ILE A 77 9.31 5.29 10.01
CA ILE A 77 8.68 5.33 11.33
C ILE A 77 7.35 6.02 11.07
N TYR A 78 6.24 5.29 11.21
CA TYR A 78 4.91 5.85 11.16
C TYR A 78 4.96 7.14 11.98
N PRO A 79 4.87 8.35 11.39
CA PRO A 79 4.51 9.48 12.21
C PRO A 79 3.22 9.05 12.88
N GLU A 80 3.12 9.25 14.19
CA GLU A 80 1.95 8.92 14.98
C GLU A 80 0.77 9.75 14.44
N VAL A 81 0.21 9.35 13.29
CA VAL A 81 -1.01 9.92 12.73
C VAL A 81 -2.08 9.34 13.62
N ARG A 82 -2.31 10.01 14.75
CA ARG A 82 -3.47 9.81 15.58
C ARG A 82 -4.70 9.89 14.68
N GLY A 83 -5.21 8.72 14.30
CA GLY A 83 -6.62 8.49 13.97
C GLY A 83 -7.25 9.26 12.82
N ARG A 84 -6.51 9.77 11.82
CA ARG A 84 -7.13 10.19 10.56
C ARG A 84 -6.60 9.34 9.42
N GLN A 85 -7.42 8.38 8.98
CA GLN A 85 -7.17 7.64 7.74
C GLN A 85 -6.96 8.66 6.61
N LEU A 86 -5.98 8.44 5.73
CA LEU A 86 -5.71 9.29 4.57
C LEU A 86 -6.97 9.54 3.71
N GLN A 87 -7.92 8.60 3.75
CA GLN A 87 -9.26 8.75 3.19
C GLN A 87 -9.99 10.03 3.67
N ASN A 88 -9.91 10.35 4.96
CA ASN A 88 -10.54 11.53 5.53
C ASN A 88 -9.91 12.83 4.99
N ILE A 89 -8.63 12.81 4.62
CA ILE A 89 -7.94 13.97 4.01
C ILE A 89 -8.41 14.17 2.57
N PHE A 90 -8.59 13.09 1.81
CA PHE A 90 -9.15 13.16 0.46
C PHE A 90 -10.62 13.59 0.44
N ASP A 91 -11.41 13.14 1.41
CA ASP A 91 -12.81 13.53 1.53
C ASP A 91 -12.96 15.00 1.96
N ASP A 92 -12.11 15.51 2.86
CA ASP A 92 -12.04 16.94 3.24
C ASP A 92 -11.59 17.86 2.08
N TRP A 93 -10.77 17.35 1.16
CA TRP A 93 -10.37 18.10 -0.02
C TRP A 93 -11.51 18.22 -1.04
N LYS A 94 -12.30 17.17 -1.22
CA LYS A 94 -13.49 17.20 -2.10
C LYS A 94 -14.55 18.19 -1.60
N THR A 95 -14.76 18.28 -0.29
CA THR A 95 -15.72 19.23 0.30
C THR A 95 -15.24 20.68 0.19
N ASN A 96 -13.94 20.96 0.33
CA ASN A 96 -13.40 22.32 0.21
C ASN A 96 -13.32 22.89 -1.23
N LYS A 97 -13.55 22.07 -2.26
CA LYS A 97 -13.68 22.55 -3.65
C LYS A 97 -15.10 22.94 -4.05
N SER A 98 -16.06 22.86 -3.13
CA SER A 98 -17.46 23.21 -3.37
C SER A 98 -17.84 24.64 -2.94
N CYS A 99 -16.87 25.54 -2.78
CA CYS A 99 -17.09 26.96 -2.49
C CYS A 99 -16.62 27.85 -3.64
#